data_AF-A0A4Z2G9J4-F1
#
_entry.id   AF-A0A4Z2G9J4-F1
#
_cell.length_a   1.000
_cell.length_b   1.000
_cell.length_c   1.000
_cell.angle_alpha   90.00
_cell.angle_beta   90.00
_cell.angle_gamma   90.00
#
_symmetry.space_group_name_H-M   'P 1'
#
loop_
_entity.id
_entity.type
_entity.pdbx_description
1 polymer ?
#
loop_
_entity_poly.entity_id
_entity_poly.type
_entity_poly.pdbx_seq_one_letter_code
_entity_poly.pdbx_strand_id
1 'polypeptide(L)'
;MFRTVSKMTADDVPSRCVEFIKDQLYFAVLKQKLKSTGERHCFCIDEELAYENFYADFGPLNLAMFYRFCCKLTKKLKSIMLSKKKIIFYTCGDQKKQANAAYLIGSYAVMHLNMMPEEAHSLLVSRNSTYIPFRQEENKIHTRSSTQSLSRVVLQASVNPLALSDQSDSRKRTRTSLPANGVEGSHSIPTARAPLLR
;
A
#
# COMPACT_ATOMS: atom_id res chain seq x y z
N MET A 1 29.22 -14.81 -30.25
CA MET A 1 29.47 -14.38 -28.85
C MET A 1 28.30 -14.83 -27.99
N PHE A 2 28.43 -15.96 -27.30
CA PHE A 2 27.43 -16.39 -26.33
C PHE A 2 27.63 -15.59 -25.05
N ARG A 3 26.62 -14.78 -24.69
CA ARG A 3 26.60 -14.01 -23.45
C ARG A 3 26.51 -15.02 -22.31
N THR A 4 27.59 -15.21 -21.56
CA THR A 4 27.58 -16.00 -20.32
C THR A 4 26.56 -15.37 -19.38
N VAL A 5 25.40 -16.01 -19.22
CA VAL A 5 24.41 -15.63 -18.21
C VAL A 5 25.01 -16.05 -16.88
N SER A 6 25.68 -15.12 -16.20
CA SER A 6 26.19 -15.34 -14.85
C SER A 6 25.03 -15.73 -13.94
N LYS A 7 25.00 -17.00 -13.57
CA LYS A 7 24.10 -17.56 -12.56
C LYS A 7 24.43 -16.83 -11.25
N MET A 8 23.52 -15.97 -10.79
CA MET A 8 23.69 -15.25 -9.52
C MET A 8 23.96 -16.28 -8.40
N THR A 9 25.13 -16.18 -7.78
CA THR A 9 25.52 -16.99 -6.63
C THR A 9 24.73 -16.56 -5.40
N ALA A 10 24.69 -17.40 -4.36
CA ALA A 10 23.94 -17.13 -3.14
C ALA A 10 24.39 -15.83 -2.45
N ASP A 11 25.65 -15.43 -2.66
CA ASP A 11 26.34 -14.33 -1.97
C ASP A 11 26.09 -12.93 -2.55
N ASP A 12 25.52 -12.81 -3.76
CA ASP A 12 25.25 -11.51 -4.42
C ASP A 12 23.89 -10.90 -4.08
N VAL A 13 23.02 -11.66 -3.42
CA VAL A 13 21.66 -11.22 -3.06
C VAL A 13 21.64 -10.26 -1.87
N PRO A 14 22.44 -10.46 -0.79
CA PRO A 14 22.45 -9.57 0.37
C PRO A 14 22.79 -8.10 0.03
N SER A 15 23.65 -7.85 -0.95
CA SER A 15 24.12 -6.50 -1.29
C SER A 15 23.08 -5.64 -2.01
N ARG A 16 21.97 -6.23 -2.49
CA ARG A 16 20.84 -5.53 -3.12
C ARG A 16 19.53 -5.66 -2.34
N CYS A 17 19.60 -6.27 -1.16
CA CYS A 17 18.45 -6.44 -0.28
C CYS A 17 18.36 -5.30 0.73
N VAL A 18 17.14 -4.86 0.99
CA VAL A 18 16.77 -4.02 2.14
C VAL A 18 16.20 -4.95 3.21
N GLU A 19 16.71 -4.83 4.42
CA GLU A 19 16.26 -5.63 5.57
C GLU A 19 15.16 -4.89 6.33
N PHE A 20 13.98 -5.52 6.42
CA PHE A 20 12.84 -4.99 7.18
C PHE A 20 12.70 -5.64 8.56
N ILE A 21 13.01 -6.94 8.64
CA ILE A 21 13.09 -7.67 9.91
C ILE A 21 14.40 -8.43 9.91
N LYS A 22 15.20 -8.20 10.94
CA LYS A 22 16.53 -8.80 11.08
C LYS A 22 16.49 -10.31 10.88
N ASP A 23 17.30 -10.81 9.95
CA ASP A 23 17.44 -12.24 9.63
C ASP A 23 16.16 -12.96 9.17
N GLN A 24 15.08 -12.22 8.89
CA GLN A 24 13.79 -12.82 8.58
C GLN A 24 13.13 -12.26 7.31
N LEU A 25 13.06 -10.94 7.13
CA LEU A 25 12.33 -10.32 6.03
C LEU A 25 13.19 -9.31 5.28
N TYR A 26 13.31 -9.56 3.97
CA TYR A 26 14.08 -8.75 3.05
C TYR A 26 13.25 -8.36 1.82
N PHE A 27 13.55 -7.19 1.28
CA PHE A 27 13.03 -6.71 0.00
C PHE A 27 14.15 -6.55 -1.02
N ALA A 28 13.92 -6.89 -2.28
CA ALA A 28 14.91 -6.70 -3.34
C ALA A 28 14.30 -6.34 -4.70
N VAL A 29 15.01 -5.49 -5.45
CA VAL A 29 14.75 -5.24 -6.87
C VAL A 29 15.80 -5.96 -7.69
N LEU A 30 15.36 -6.91 -8.53
CA LEU A 30 16.23 -7.83 -9.25
C LEU A 30 16.03 -7.69 -10.77
N LYS A 31 17.03 -8.11 -11.55
CA LYS A 31 16.93 -8.16 -13.02
C LYS A 31 16.33 -9.46 -13.54
N GLN A 32 16.31 -10.50 -12.71
CA GLN A 32 15.87 -11.84 -13.09
C GLN A 32 15.18 -12.53 -11.91
N LYS A 33 14.31 -13.50 -12.21
CA LYS A 33 13.61 -14.29 -11.20
C LYS A 33 14.60 -15.04 -10.32
N LEU A 34 14.38 -14.98 -9.01
CA LEU A 34 15.23 -15.63 -8.02
C LEU A 34 14.62 -16.95 -7.57
N LYS A 35 15.45 -18.00 -7.52
CA LYS A 35 15.05 -19.32 -7.01
C LYS A 35 15.23 -19.38 -5.49
N SER A 36 14.24 -19.97 -4.82
CA SER A 36 14.34 -20.35 -3.40
C SER A 36 15.41 -21.43 -3.19
N THR A 37 16.01 -21.46 -2.00
CA THR A 37 17.03 -22.44 -1.62
C THR A 37 16.71 -23.03 -0.23
N GLY A 38 17.64 -23.80 0.35
CA GLY A 38 17.54 -24.28 1.73
C GLY A 38 17.43 -23.14 2.75
N GLU A 39 18.17 -22.05 2.52
CA GLU A 39 18.34 -20.95 3.48
C GLU A 39 17.41 -19.76 3.23
N ARG A 40 16.84 -19.64 2.03
CA ARG A 40 15.96 -18.53 1.67
C ARG A 40 14.70 -18.98 0.95
N HIS A 41 13.61 -18.26 1.22
CA HIS A 41 12.35 -18.37 0.51
C HIS A 41 12.10 -17.10 -0.29
N CYS A 42 12.14 -17.21 -1.62
CA CYS A 42 11.94 -16.07 -2.51
C CYS A 42 10.52 -16.07 -3.07
N PHE A 43 9.89 -14.90 -3.14
CA PHE A 43 8.60 -14.75 -3.82
C PHE A 43 8.43 -13.35 -4.42
N CYS A 44 7.65 -13.26 -5.50
CA CYS A 44 7.27 -12.01 -6.14
C CYS A 44 5.74 -11.95 -6.33
N ILE A 45 5.23 -10.76 -6.66
CA ILE A 45 3.80 -10.50 -6.94
C ILE A 45 3.55 -9.91 -8.32
N ASP A 46 4.61 -9.72 -9.12
CA ASP A 46 4.59 -9.04 -10.42
C ASP A 46 3.57 -9.61 -11.44
N GLU A 47 3.20 -10.89 -11.29
CA GLU A 47 2.25 -11.61 -12.16
C GLU A 47 0.92 -11.94 -11.44
N GLU A 48 0.83 -11.72 -10.12
CA GLU A 48 -0.37 -12.04 -9.33
C GLU A 48 -1.21 -10.80 -9.02
N LEU A 49 -0.54 -9.67 -8.75
CA LEU A 49 -1.17 -8.40 -8.38
C LEU A 49 -0.83 -7.38 -9.47
N ALA A 50 -1.65 -7.34 -10.50
CA ALA A 50 -1.53 -6.39 -11.60
C ALA A 50 -2.48 -5.20 -11.37
N TYR A 51 -1.95 -3.99 -11.50
CA TYR A 51 -2.76 -2.78 -11.50
C TYR A 51 -3.50 -2.65 -12.85
N GLU A 52 -4.80 -2.42 -12.81
CA GLU A 52 -5.61 -2.11 -13.98
C GLU A 52 -5.64 -0.58 -14.15
N ASN A 53 -4.99 -0.09 -15.20
CA ASN A 53 -4.87 1.33 -15.48
C ASN A 53 -6.08 1.86 -16.25
N PHE A 54 -6.55 3.06 -15.90
CA PHE A 54 -7.57 3.77 -16.67
C PHE A 54 -6.96 4.57 -17.83
N TYR A 55 -5.77 5.13 -17.63
CA TYR A 55 -4.99 5.87 -18.61
C TYR A 55 -3.50 5.52 -18.48
N ALA A 56 -2.67 6.50 -18.11
CA ALA A 56 -1.22 6.36 -17.97
C ALA A 56 -0.76 6.29 -16.51
N ASP A 57 -1.71 6.19 -15.58
CA ASP A 57 -1.55 5.76 -14.21
C ASP A 57 -1.02 4.32 -14.14
N PHE A 58 -0.36 4.00 -13.03
CA PHE A 58 0.22 2.67 -12.83
C PHE A 58 0.09 2.18 -11.39
N GLY A 59 -0.54 2.96 -10.52
CA GLY A 59 -0.63 2.67 -9.11
C GLY A 59 -0.96 3.91 -8.27
N PRO A 60 -0.93 3.77 -6.93
CA PRO A 60 -0.57 2.54 -6.21
C PRO A 60 -1.60 1.41 -6.37
N LEU A 61 -1.19 0.18 -6.09
CA LEU A 61 -2.13 -0.96 -6.00
C LEU A 61 -3.23 -0.64 -4.98
N ASN A 62 -4.47 -1.00 -5.30
CA ASN A 62 -5.62 -0.70 -4.46
C ASN A 62 -5.61 -1.48 -3.14
N LEU A 63 -6.50 -1.09 -2.21
CA LEU A 63 -6.56 -1.67 -0.87
C LEU A 63 -6.82 -3.19 -0.85
N ALA A 64 -7.61 -3.70 -1.80
CA ALA A 64 -7.87 -5.13 -1.90
C ALA A 64 -6.59 -5.91 -2.26
N MET A 65 -5.79 -5.38 -3.19
CA MET A 65 -4.48 -5.97 -3.55
C MET A 65 -3.47 -5.85 -2.41
N PHE A 66 -3.45 -4.72 -1.70
CA PHE A 66 -2.65 -4.57 -0.49
C PHE A 66 -3.02 -5.60 0.59
N TYR A 67 -4.31 -5.77 0.88
CA TYR A 67 -4.77 -6.78 1.85
C TYR A 67 -4.34 -8.19 1.45
N ARG A 68 -4.49 -8.57 0.17
CA ARG A 68 -4.01 -9.86 -0.35
C ARG A 68 -2.52 -10.04 -0.12
N PHE A 69 -1.72 -8.99 -0.37
CA PHE A 69 -0.28 -8.99 -0.08
C PHE A 69 0.01 -9.20 1.41
N CYS A 70 -0.66 -8.45 2.30
CA CYS A 70 -0.50 -8.58 3.75
C CYS A 70 -0.79 -10.01 4.22
N CYS A 71 -1.90 -10.61 3.78
CA CYS A 71 -2.24 -11.99 4.09
C CYS A 71 -1.16 -12.96 3.60
N LYS A 72 -0.68 -12.80 2.36
CA LYS A 72 0.34 -13.66 1.76
C LYS A 72 1.66 -13.59 2.54
N LEU A 73 2.12 -12.38 2.87
CA LEU A 73 3.38 -12.17 3.60
C LEU A 73 3.27 -12.69 5.05
N THR A 74 2.18 -12.37 5.75
CA THR A 74 1.94 -12.84 7.12
C THR A 74 1.91 -14.36 7.19
N LYS A 75 1.24 -15.03 6.24
CA LYS A 75 1.23 -16.50 6.14
C LYS A 75 2.64 -17.08 5.99
N LYS A 76 3.52 -16.42 5.24
CA LYS A 76 4.91 -16.86 5.08
C LYS A 76 5.72 -16.67 6.35
N LEU A 77 5.59 -15.52 7.02
CA LEU A 77 6.28 -15.22 8.28
C LEU A 77 5.87 -16.17 9.41
N LYS A 78 4.60 -16.57 9.46
CA LYS A 78 4.08 -17.50 10.48
C LYS A 78 4.31 -18.98 10.14
N SER A 79 4.85 -19.30 8.96
CA SER A 79 5.05 -20.68 8.53
C SER A 79 6.23 -21.32 9.27
N ILE A 80 5.97 -22.42 9.98
CA ILE A 80 7.01 -23.18 10.70
C ILE A 80 8.11 -23.64 9.74
N MET A 81 7.75 -24.05 8.51
CA MET A 81 8.71 -24.49 7.48
C MET A 81 9.63 -23.37 6.98
N LEU A 82 9.20 -22.11 7.11
CA LEU A 82 9.96 -20.93 6.67
C LEU A 82 10.61 -20.18 7.83
N SER A 83 10.32 -20.55 9.08
CA SER A 83 10.82 -19.85 10.28
C SER A 83 12.34 -19.77 10.35
N LYS A 84 13.05 -20.77 9.80
CA LYS A 84 14.51 -20.83 9.72
C LYS A 84 15.09 -20.26 8.41
N LYS A 85 14.25 -19.71 7.53
CA LYS A 85 14.66 -19.21 6.21
C LYS A 85 14.51 -17.70 6.14
N LYS A 86 15.41 -17.06 5.39
CA LYS A 86 15.28 -15.64 5.02
C LYS A 86 14.18 -15.51 3.97
N ILE A 87 13.11 -14.77 4.29
CA ILE A 87 12.02 -14.49 3.36
C ILE A 87 12.41 -13.27 2.53
N ILE A 88 12.53 -13.47 1.23
CA ILE A 88 12.88 -12.42 0.27
C ILE A 88 11.67 -12.12 -0.59
N PHE A 89 11.02 -10.99 -0.32
CA PHE A 89 10.06 -10.39 -1.24
C PHE A 89 10.85 -9.66 -2.33
N TYR A 90 10.66 -10.03 -3.58
CA TYR A 90 11.36 -9.38 -4.68
C TYR A 90 10.44 -8.98 -5.81
N THR A 91 10.92 -8.07 -6.65
CA THR A 91 10.33 -7.72 -7.93
C THR A 91 11.41 -7.78 -9.01
N CYS A 92 11.02 -8.22 -10.20
CA CYS A 92 11.81 -8.18 -11.41
C CYS A 92 11.13 -7.40 -12.54
N GLY A 93 10.04 -6.70 -12.19
CA GLY A 93 9.27 -5.90 -13.11
C GLY A 93 9.93 -4.60 -13.53
N ASP A 94 9.23 -3.87 -14.40
CA ASP A 94 9.57 -2.52 -14.80
C ASP A 94 9.50 -1.52 -13.63
N GLN A 95 9.89 -0.27 -13.86
CA GLN A 95 9.89 0.76 -12.82
C GLN A 95 8.51 0.95 -12.16
N LYS A 96 7.43 0.73 -12.91
CA LYS A 96 6.05 0.78 -12.40
C LYS A 96 5.79 -0.33 -11.39
N LYS A 97 6.12 -1.58 -11.72
CA LYS A 97 6.02 -2.71 -10.80
C LYS A 97 6.93 -2.55 -9.59
N GLN A 98 8.13 -2.00 -9.79
CA GLN A 98 9.06 -1.71 -8.68
C GLN A 98 8.48 -0.72 -7.68
N ALA A 99 7.91 0.39 -8.15
CA ALA A 99 7.24 1.37 -7.30
C ALA A 99 6.03 0.77 -6.55
N ASN A 100 5.23 -0.06 -7.22
CA ASN A 100 4.12 -0.78 -6.58
C ASN A 100 4.58 -1.80 -5.52
N ALA A 101 5.64 -2.56 -5.81
CA ALA A 101 6.20 -3.51 -4.85
C ALA A 101 6.78 -2.80 -3.62
N ALA A 102 7.50 -1.69 -3.84
CA ALA A 102 8.02 -0.84 -2.76
C ALA A 102 6.88 -0.25 -1.92
N TYR A 103 5.80 0.22 -2.55
CA TYR A 103 4.58 0.65 -1.86
C TYR A 103 4.01 -0.45 -0.96
N LEU A 104 3.84 -1.67 -1.49
CA LEU A 104 3.27 -2.78 -0.72
C LEU A 104 4.09 -3.13 0.53
N ILE A 105 5.42 -3.28 0.40
CA ILE A 105 6.27 -3.64 1.54
C ILE A 105 6.43 -2.47 2.53
N GLY A 106 6.50 -1.22 2.03
CA GLY A 106 6.55 -0.02 2.86
C GLY A 106 5.27 0.15 3.69
N SER A 107 4.11 0.04 3.06
CA SER A 107 2.82 0.09 3.76
C SER A 107 2.65 -1.08 4.73
N TYR A 108 3.14 -2.28 4.39
CA TYR A 108 3.14 -3.40 5.33
C TYR A 108 4.02 -3.13 6.56
N ALA A 109 5.20 -2.53 6.37
CA ALA A 109 6.09 -2.18 7.47
C ALA A 109 5.44 -1.20 8.46
N VAL A 110 4.77 -0.17 7.95
CA VAL A 110 4.03 0.79 8.79
C VAL A 110 2.87 0.10 9.51
N MET A 111 2.02 -0.62 8.77
CA MET A 111 0.75 -1.15 9.31
C MET A 111 0.90 -2.41 10.18
N HIS A 112 1.90 -3.26 9.91
CA HIS A 112 2.05 -4.57 10.57
C HIS A 112 3.35 -4.72 11.36
N LEU A 113 4.39 -3.93 11.07
CA LEU A 113 5.64 -3.95 11.83
C LEU A 113 5.75 -2.78 12.81
N ASN A 114 4.76 -1.87 12.85
CA ASN A 114 4.76 -0.64 13.65
C ASN A 114 6.00 0.24 13.39
N MET A 115 6.53 0.21 12.16
CA MET A 115 7.65 1.05 11.74
C MET A 115 7.16 2.46 11.42
N MET A 116 7.96 3.48 11.72
CA MET A 116 7.58 4.85 11.35
C MET A 116 7.62 5.02 9.82
N PRO A 117 6.67 5.76 9.22
CA PRO A 117 6.65 6.05 7.78
C PRO A 117 8.00 6.52 7.22
N GLU A 118 8.69 7.38 7.96
CA GLU A 118 9.98 7.95 7.61
C GLU A 118 11.09 6.90 7.56
N GLU A 119 11.08 5.96 8.52
CA GLU A 119 12.02 4.85 8.59
C GLU A 119 11.80 3.88 7.42
N ALA A 120 10.54 3.50 7.17
CA ALA A 120 10.19 2.61 6.06
C ALA A 120 10.59 3.23 4.70
N HIS A 121 10.34 4.52 4.53
CA HIS A 121 10.75 5.26 3.33
C HIS A 121 12.28 5.33 3.21
N SER A 122 12.99 5.66 4.30
CA SER A 122 14.45 5.72 4.34
C SER A 122 15.07 4.38 3.95
N LEU A 123 14.55 3.27 4.48
CA LEU A 123 14.98 1.91 4.13
C LEU A 123 14.78 1.63 2.63
N LEU A 124 13.63 1.98 2.06
CA LEU A 124 13.33 1.71 0.65
C LEU A 124 14.21 2.49 -0.32
N VAL A 125 14.58 3.72 0.02
CA VAL A 125 15.44 4.58 -0.79
C VAL A 125 16.93 4.37 -0.46
N SER A 126 17.22 3.70 0.67
CA SER A 126 18.57 3.27 0.99
C SER A 126 19.12 2.37 -0.12
N ARG A 127 20.43 2.44 -0.37
CA ARG A 127 21.14 1.72 -1.45
C ARG A 127 20.91 2.25 -2.88
N ASN A 128 20.64 3.54 -3.04
CA ASN A 128 20.46 4.22 -4.34
C ASN A 128 19.26 3.71 -5.14
N SER A 129 18.29 3.09 -4.46
CA SER A 129 17.05 2.66 -5.08
C SER A 129 16.19 3.89 -5.40
N THR A 130 15.89 4.09 -6.68
CA THR A 130 15.04 5.19 -7.14
C THR A 130 13.76 4.63 -7.72
N TYR A 131 12.61 5.05 -7.18
CA TYR A 131 11.29 4.69 -7.67
C TYR A 131 10.67 5.87 -8.40
N ILE A 132 9.95 5.59 -9.48
CA ILE A 132 9.14 6.61 -10.14
C ILE A 132 7.97 7.00 -9.24
N PRO A 133 7.64 8.29 -9.10
CA PRO A 133 6.48 8.72 -8.33
C PRO A 133 5.19 8.29 -9.02
N PHE A 134 4.16 7.96 -8.25
CA PHE A 134 2.81 7.74 -8.77
C PHE A 134 2.30 9.03 -9.40
N ARG A 135 1.73 8.94 -10.62
CA ARG A 135 1.22 10.12 -11.31
C ARG A 135 -0.04 10.62 -10.60
N GLN A 136 -0.06 11.91 -10.28
CA GLN A 136 -1.29 12.62 -10.01
C GLN A 136 -1.78 13.16 -11.35
N GLU A 137 -3.02 12.87 -11.74
CA GLU A 137 -3.68 13.67 -12.77
C GLU A 137 -3.97 15.05 -12.16
N GLU A 138 -2.98 15.92 -12.20
CA GLU A 138 -3.20 17.34 -12.03
C GLU A 138 -3.80 17.86 -13.34
N ASN A 139 -5.13 17.97 -13.37
CA ASN A 139 -5.83 18.81 -14.32
C ASN A 139 -5.17 20.18 -14.30
N LYS A 140 -4.40 20.51 -15.34
CA LYS A 140 -3.61 21.75 -15.43
C LYS A 140 -4.51 22.96 -15.62
N ILE A 141 -5.26 23.38 -14.60
CA ILE A 141 -5.82 24.72 -14.51
C ILE A 141 -5.72 25.17 -13.04
N HIS A 142 -4.68 25.95 -12.71
CA HIS A 142 -4.41 26.61 -11.40
C HIS A 142 -4.12 25.62 -10.23
N THR A 143 -3.03 25.64 -9.48
CA THR A 143 -2.08 26.68 -9.09
C THR A 143 -0.75 26.05 -8.64
N ARG A 144 0.29 26.87 -8.77
CA ARG A 144 1.62 26.78 -8.18
C ARG A 144 1.62 26.25 -6.72
N SER A 145 2.44 25.21 -6.48
CA SER A 145 3.04 24.77 -5.20
C SER A 145 2.64 23.37 -4.71
N SER A 146 3.55 22.42 -4.99
CA SER A 146 4.19 21.51 -4.02
C SER A 146 4.11 20.03 -4.40
N THR A 147 5.24 19.56 -4.94
CA THR A 147 5.72 18.18 -5.12
C THR A 147 5.24 17.21 -4.04
N GLN A 148 4.60 16.11 -4.45
CA GLN A 148 4.21 15.03 -3.54
C GLN A 148 4.56 13.66 -4.15
N SER A 149 5.84 13.34 -4.01
CA SER A 149 6.40 12.00 -4.16
C SER A 149 5.94 11.09 -3.02
N LEU A 150 6.29 9.80 -3.11
CA LEU A 150 5.92 8.65 -2.25
C LEU A 150 5.72 8.90 -0.73
N SER A 151 6.32 9.94 -0.17
CA SER A 151 6.09 10.42 1.19
C SER A 151 4.60 10.62 1.52
N ARG A 152 3.77 11.21 0.65
CA ARG A 152 2.33 11.43 0.98
C ARG A 152 1.52 10.15 1.12
N VAL A 153 1.79 9.14 0.30
CA VAL A 153 1.03 7.88 0.32
C VAL A 153 1.32 7.08 1.60
N VAL A 154 2.57 7.11 2.08
CA VAL A 154 2.94 6.44 3.32
C VAL A 154 2.54 7.27 4.55
N LEU A 155 2.62 8.61 4.48
CA LEU A 155 2.29 9.51 5.59
C LEU A 155 0.78 9.68 5.83
N GLN A 156 -0.06 9.64 4.79
CA GLN A 156 -1.52 9.78 4.96
C GLN A 156 -2.21 8.51 5.50
N ALA A 157 -1.53 7.38 5.59
CA ALA A 157 -2.08 6.18 6.22
C ALA A 157 -2.23 6.31 7.76
N SER A 158 -1.68 7.37 8.36
CA SER A 158 -1.94 7.76 9.74
C SER A 158 -3.01 8.85 9.79
N VAL A 159 -4.28 8.45 9.80
CA VAL A 159 -5.38 9.32 10.24
C VAL A 159 -5.89 8.81 11.58
N ASN A 160 -5.51 9.52 12.64
CA ASN A 160 -6.13 9.43 13.96
C ASN A 160 -7.62 9.77 13.85
N PRO A 161 -8.55 8.91 14.32
CA PRO A 161 -9.97 9.24 14.36
C PRO A 161 -10.30 9.97 15.66
N LEU A 162 -9.82 11.21 15.87
CA LEU A 162 -10.24 12.04 17.00
C LEU A 162 -9.77 13.48 16.83
N ALA A 163 -10.66 14.35 16.33
CA ALA A 163 -10.74 15.78 16.66
C ALA A 163 -11.94 16.40 15.92
N LEU A 164 -13.15 16.17 16.46
CA LEU A 164 -14.26 17.09 16.27
C LEU A 164 -14.01 18.25 17.23
N SER A 165 -13.40 19.33 16.74
CA SER A 165 -13.31 20.59 17.49
C SER A 165 -14.15 21.63 16.77
N ASP A 166 -15.28 21.90 17.43
CA ASP A 166 -16.29 22.91 17.14
C ASP A 166 -15.68 24.30 16.93
N GLN A 167 -15.92 24.90 15.77
CA GLN A 167 -15.70 26.33 15.52
C GLN A 167 -16.84 26.83 14.63
N SER A 168 -17.93 27.24 15.26
CA SER A 168 -18.94 28.08 14.63
C SER A 168 -18.52 29.54 14.73
N ASP A 169 -17.86 30.01 13.67
CA ASP A 169 -17.46 31.40 13.47
C ASP A 169 -18.68 32.26 13.06
N SER A 170 -18.84 33.38 13.75
CA SER A 170 -19.99 34.29 13.61
C SER A 170 -19.85 35.15 12.35
N ARG A 171 -20.69 34.93 11.34
CA ARG A 171 -20.83 35.87 10.21
C ARG A 171 -22.28 36.22 9.94
N LYS A 172 -22.62 37.48 10.24
CA LYS A 172 -23.84 38.17 9.82
C LYS A 172 -23.96 38.14 8.29
N ARG A 173 -25.07 37.62 7.75
CA ARG A 173 -25.60 38.00 6.44
C ARG A 173 -27.12 38.09 6.49
N THR A 174 -27.59 39.32 6.35
CA THR A 174 -28.94 39.73 6.00
C THR A 174 -29.37 39.11 4.67
N ARG A 175 -30.56 38.46 4.60
CA ARG A 175 -31.73 38.84 3.74
C ARG A 175 -32.80 37.70 3.64
N THR A 176 -34.04 38.06 4.00
CA THR A 176 -35.35 37.80 3.34
C THR A 176 -35.87 36.37 3.02
N SER A 177 -36.86 35.96 3.84
CA SER A 177 -38.26 35.54 3.52
C SER A 177 -38.59 34.40 2.55
N LEU A 178 -39.28 33.35 3.02
CA LEU A 178 -40.75 33.11 2.97
C LEU A 178 -41.10 31.72 3.59
N PRO A 179 -42.32 31.49 4.09
CA PRO A 179 -42.68 30.29 4.85
C PRO A 179 -43.30 29.18 3.98
N ALA A 180 -43.12 27.92 4.37
CA ALA A 180 -43.86 26.79 3.79
C ALA A 180 -44.53 25.98 4.91
N ASN A 181 -45.85 25.86 4.77
CA ASN A 181 -46.81 25.19 5.66
C ASN A 181 -46.41 23.75 6.01
N GLY A 182 -46.68 23.37 7.26
CA GLY A 182 -46.88 21.98 7.66
C GLY A 182 -48.33 21.56 7.45
N VAL A 183 -48.55 20.32 7.02
CA VAL A 183 -49.75 19.53 7.32
C VAL A 183 -49.34 18.06 7.42
N GLU A 184 -49.99 17.39 8.37
CA GLU A 184 -49.77 16.10 8.99
C GLU A 184 -49.85 14.89 8.05
N GLY A 185 -49.17 13.81 8.46
CA GLY A 185 -49.30 12.47 7.88
C GLY A 185 -48.99 11.41 8.93
N SER A 186 -49.99 11.04 9.71
CA SER A 186 -50.03 9.84 10.56
C SER A 186 -50.10 8.58 9.70
N HIS A 187 -49.41 7.49 10.11
CA HIS A 187 -49.95 6.10 10.20
C HIS A 187 -48.85 5.02 10.37
N SER A 188 -48.87 4.42 11.58
CA SER A 188 -48.76 2.98 11.93
C SER A 188 -47.65 2.06 11.38
N ILE A 189 -46.88 1.52 12.34
CA ILE A 189 -46.02 0.33 12.30
C ILE A 189 -46.85 -0.95 12.16
N PRO A 190 -46.32 -2.00 11.48
CA PRO A 190 -46.47 -3.34 12.05
C PRO A 190 -45.16 -4.15 12.09
N THR A 191 -44.98 -4.77 13.24
CA THR A 191 -43.97 -5.74 13.65
C THR A 191 -44.14 -7.07 12.90
N ALA A 192 -43.06 -7.62 12.31
CA ALA A 192 -43.07 -8.97 11.74
C ALA A 192 -42.29 -9.93 12.65
N ARG A 193 -43.02 -10.93 13.19
CA ARG A 193 -42.49 -12.10 13.91
C ARG A 193 -41.99 -13.15 12.92
N ALA A 194 -40.86 -13.78 13.25
CA ALA A 194 -40.30 -14.93 12.55
C ALA A 194 -41.06 -16.24 12.90
N PRO A 195 -41.14 -17.24 12.00
CA PRO A 195 -41.69 -18.55 12.32
C PRO A 195 -40.61 -19.53 12.82
N LEU A 196 -40.97 -20.30 13.85
CA LEU A 196 -40.25 -21.49 14.33
C LEU A 196 -40.47 -22.63 13.33
N LEU A 197 -39.38 -23.24 12.87
CA LEU A 197 -39.40 -24.53 12.19
C LEU A 197 -39.38 -25.65 13.25
N ARG A 198 -40.17 -26.67 12.96
CA ARG A 198 -40.43 -27.87 13.76
C ARG A 198 -39.48 -28.99 13.37
#